data_AF-A0A821F165-F1
#
_entry.id   AF-A0A821F165-F1
#
_cell.length_a   1.000
_cell.length_b   1.000
_cell.length_c   1.000
_cell.angle_alpha   90.00
_cell.angle_beta   90.00
_cell.angle_gamma   90.00
#
_symmetry.space_group_name_H-M   'P 1'
#
loop_
_entity.id
_entity.type
_entity.pdbx_description
1 polymer ?
#
loop_
_entity_poly.entity_id
_entity_poly.type
_entity_poly.pdbx_seq_one_letter_code
_entity_poly.pdbx_strand_id
1 'polypeptide(L)'
;MENQFILRRADISDIDALSQLSQRTVRETFVEDLCITYPEKFLDSYFHSSASPQWFANKINDPKRAVWVIEDKTNDEIVAYAVVSPCYYGLDFISTGNFQLS
;
A
#
# COMPACT_ATOMS: atom_id res chain seq x y z
N MET A 1 -2.18 -4.14 30.66
CA MET A 1 -2.55 -3.32 29.50
C MET A 1 -2.68 -4.26 28.33
N GLU A 2 -3.89 -4.47 27.82
CA GLU A 2 -4.05 -5.15 26.53
C GLU A 2 -3.46 -4.24 25.45
N ASN A 3 -2.79 -4.85 24.46
CA ASN A 3 -2.24 -4.10 23.35
C ASN A 3 -3.41 -3.64 22.47
N GLN A 4 -3.64 -2.32 22.42
CA GLN A 4 -4.70 -1.70 21.62
C GLN A 4 -4.57 -2.02 20.13
N PHE A 5 -3.33 -2.18 19.65
CA PHE A 5 -3.02 -2.37 18.24
C PHE A 5 -2.54 -3.81 17.96
N ILE A 6 -3.04 -4.41 16.88
CA ILE A 6 -2.57 -5.70 16.36
C ILE A 6 -1.91 -5.51 15.01
N LEU A 7 -0.69 -6.03 14.85
CA LEU A 7 -0.08 -6.25 13.55
C LEU A 7 -0.49 -7.64 13.02
N ARG A 8 -1.10 -7.70 11.83
CA ARG A 8 -1.45 -8.97 11.17
C ARG A 8 -1.26 -8.91 9.65
N ARG A 9 -1.28 -10.08 9.01
CA ARG A 9 -1.37 -10.16 7.54
C ARG A 9 -2.74 -9.64 7.13
N ALA A 10 -2.77 -8.86 6.05
CA ALA A 10 -4.05 -8.50 5.45
C ALA A 10 -4.69 -9.72 4.80
N ASP A 11 -6.01 -9.77 4.84
CA ASP A 11 -6.85 -10.75 4.15
C ASP A 11 -7.76 -10.06 3.12
N ILE A 12 -8.49 -10.87 2.35
CA ILE A 12 -9.36 -10.36 1.27
C ILE A 12 -10.48 -9.46 1.76
N SER A 13 -10.90 -9.55 3.03
CA SER A 13 -11.93 -8.68 3.60
C SER A 13 -11.41 -7.27 3.90
N ASP A 14 -10.09 -7.10 4.01
CA ASP A 14 -9.47 -5.80 4.27
C ASP A 14 -9.36 -4.91 3.01
N ILE A 15 -9.66 -5.45 1.82
CA ILE A 15 -9.35 -4.81 0.52
C ILE A 15 -9.95 -3.39 0.41
N ASP A 16 -11.22 -3.24 0.77
CA ASP A 16 -11.91 -1.95 0.64
C ASP A 16 -11.40 -0.93 1.67
N ALA A 17 -11.17 -1.37 2.91
CA ALA A 17 -10.59 -0.54 3.97
C ALA A 17 -9.17 -0.08 3.62
N LEU A 18 -8.35 -0.97 3.05
CA LEU A 18 -7.01 -0.65 2.57
C LEU A 18 -7.02 0.36 1.42
N SER A 19 -7.95 0.21 0.47
CA SER A 19 -8.13 1.15 -0.63
C SER A 19 -8.49 2.54 -0.10
N GLN A 20 -9.48 2.63 0.78
CA GLN A 20 -9.90 3.90 1.38
C GLN A 20 -8.78 4.55 2.20
N LEU A 21 -8.09 3.76 3.03
CA LEU A 21 -6.97 4.23 3.84
C LEU A 21 -5.83 4.75 2.96
N SER A 22 -5.49 4.04 1.88
CA SER A 22 -4.44 4.46 0.94
C SER A 22 -4.78 5.77 0.23
N GLN A 23 -6.03 5.95 -0.18
CA GLN A 23 -6.47 7.20 -0.79
C GLN A 23 -6.43 8.37 0.21
N ARG A 24 -6.87 8.13 1.45
CA ARG A 24 -6.82 9.09 2.55
C ARG A 24 -5.38 9.52 2.83
N THR A 25 -4.47 8.57 3.08
CA THR A 25 -3.08 8.89 3.43
C THR A 25 -2.33 9.59 2.30
N VAL A 26 -2.62 9.29 1.03
CA VAL A 26 -2.04 9.99 -0.12
C VAL A 26 -2.52 11.44 -0.19
N ARG A 27 -3.81 11.71 0.04
CA ARG A 27 -4.34 13.08 0.09
C ARG A 27 -3.72 13.86 1.25
N GLU A 28 -3.79 13.33 2.45
CA GLU A 28 -3.22 13.93 3.67
C GLU A 28 -1.73 14.24 3.46
N THR A 29 -0.94 13.24 3.06
CA THR A 29 0.52 13.41 2.93
C THR A 29 0.89 14.39 1.83
N PHE A 30 0.39 14.19 0.61
CA PHE A 30 0.93 14.93 -0.54
C PHE A 30 0.19 16.22 -0.81
N VAL A 31 -1.12 16.27 -0.62
CA VAL A 31 -1.94 17.45 -0.94
C VAL A 31 -2.02 18.39 0.25
N GLU A 32 -2.24 17.86 1.45
CA GLU A 32 -2.48 18.67 2.65
C GLU A 32 -1.17 19.05 3.35
N ASP A 33 -0.34 18.07 3.71
CA ASP A 33 0.89 18.30 4.49
C ASP A 33 2.04 18.85 3.64
N LEU A 34 2.24 18.30 2.44
CA LEU A 34 3.30 18.72 1.52
C LEU A 34 2.85 19.78 0.51
N CYS A 35 1.57 20.15 0.48
CA CYS A 35 1.01 21.18 -0.42
C CYS A 35 1.33 20.96 -1.91
N ILE A 36 1.43 19.71 -2.37
CA ILE A 36 1.69 19.40 -3.78
C ILE A 36 0.41 19.58 -4.59
N THR A 37 0.46 20.49 -5.55
CA THR A 37 -0.65 20.71 -6.48
C THR A 37 -0.64 19.64 -7.57
N TYR A 38 -1.53 18.66 -7.44
CA TYR A 38 -1.86 17.75 -8.53
C TYR A 38 -3.08 18.25 -9.33
N PRO A 39 -3.12 18.05 -10.65
CA PRO A 39 -4.37 18.13 -11.39
C PRO A 39 -5.38 17.16 -10.80
N GLU A 40 -6.65 17.56 -10.64
CA GLU A 40 -7.69 16.69 -10.05
C GLU A 40 -7.74 15.30 -10.72
N LYS A 41 -7.68 15.29 -12.06
CA LYS A 41 -7.66 14.04 -12.85
C LYS A 41 -6.50 13.11 -12.56
N PHE A 42 -5.37 13.64 -12.07
CA PHE A 42 -4.21 12.82 -11.74
C PHE A 42 -4.49 11.98 -10.50
N LEU A 43 -5.01 12.59 -9.44
CA LEU A 43 -5.36 11.89 -8.20
C LEU A 43 -6.44 10.84 -8.46
N ASP A 44 -7.47 11.20 -9.23
CA ASP A 44 -8.51 10.24 -9.61
C ASP A 44 -7.92 9.06 -10.38
N SER A 45 -7.06 9.31 -11.36
CA SER A 45 -6.40 8.24 -12.13
C SER A 45 -5.49 7.37 -11.25
N TYR A 46 -4.79 7.98 -10.29
CA TYR A 46 -3.97 7.27 -9.33
C TYR A 46 -4.82 6.39 -8.41
N PHE A 47 -5.94 6.90 -7.89
CA PHE A 47 -6.83 6.14 -7.01
C PHE A 47 -7.56 5.01 -7.73
N HIS A 48 -7.95 5.19 -8.99
CA HIS A 48 -8.51 4.12 -9.81
C HIS A 48 -7.48 3.06 -10.24
N SER A 49 -6.18 3.36 -10.17
CA SER A 49 -5.11 2.43 -10.53
C SER A 49 -4.44 1.84 -9.30
N SER A 50 -3.60 2.62 -8.62
CA SER A 50 -2.60 2.18 -7.65
C SER A 50 -3.07 2.15 -6.21
N ALA A 51 -4.25 2.71 -5.92
CA ALA A 51 -4.91 2.64 -4.62
C ALA A 51 -6.34 2.05 -4.72
N SER A 52 -6.61 1.28 -5.77
CA SER A 52 -7.92 0.66 -6.01
C SER A 52 -8.09 -0.65 -5.22
N PRO A 53 -9.34 -1.09 -4.95
CA PRO A 53 -9.61 -2.40 -4.38
C PRO A 53 -8.94 -3.54 -5.18
N GLN A 54 -9.02 -3.47 -6.51
CA GLN A 54 -8.40 -4.48 -7.39
C GLN A 54 -6.88 -4.51 -7.26
N TRP A 55 -6.23 -3.36 -7.04
CA TRP A 55 -4.78 -3.32 -6.82
C TRP A 55 -4.41 -4.06 -5.53
N PHE A 56 -5.12 -3.81 -4.43
CA PHE A 56 -4.91 -4.52 -3.16
C PHE A 56 -5.21 -6.00 -3.26
N ALA A 57 -6.30 -6.39 -3.94
CA ALA A 57 -6.62 -7.78 -4.24
C ALA A 57 -5.45 -8.50 -4.95
N ASN A 58 -4.85 -7.84 -5.95
CA ASN A 58 -3.70 -8.37 -6.66
C ASN A 58 -2.45 -8.50 -5.76
N LYS A 59 -2.25 -7.59 -4.79
CA LYS A 59 -1.11 -7.68 -3.86
C LYS A 59 -1.29 -8.76 -2.80
N ILE A 60 -2.49 -8.90 -2.27
CA ILE A 60 -2.82 -9.90 -1.24
C ILE A 60 -2.73 -11.31 -1.83
N ASN A 61 -3.19 -11.51 -3.06
CA ASN A 61 -3.15 -12.81 -3.73
C ASN A 61 -1.78 -13.16 -4.35
N ASP A 62 -0.82 -12.22 -4.40
CA ASP A 62 0.52 -12.50 -4.92
C ASP A 62 1.37 -13.19 -3.83
N PRO A 63 1.75 -14.47 -4.00
CA PRO A 63 2.50 -15.21 -2.99
C PRO A 63 3.92 -14.67 -2.78
N LYS A 64 4.45 -13.85 -3.70
CA LYS A 64 5.74 -13.18 -3.55
C LYS A 64 5.64 -11.88 -2.76
N ARG A 65 4.43 -11.43 -2.41
CA ARG A 65 4.22 -10.17 -1.72
C ARG A 65 3.64 -10.40 -0.35
N ALA A 66 3.75 -9.34 0.44
CA ALA A 66 3.23 -9.33 1.77
C ALA A 66 2.54 -8.01 2.07
N VAL A 67 1.23 -8.06 2.32
CA VAL A 67 0.49 -6.93 2.86
C VAL A 67 0.30 -7.16 4.36
N TRP A 68 0.66 -6.17 5.16
CA TRP A 68 0.51 -6.13 6.60
C TRP A 68 -0.37 -4.96 6.99
N VAL A 69 -1.18 -5.14 8.04
CA VAL A 69 -2.07 -4.11 8.58
C VAL A 69 -1.87 -3.98 10.08
N ILE A 70 -2.08 -2.76 10.58
CA ILE A 70 -2.27 -2.48 12.00
C ILE A 70 -3.75 -2.20 12.22
N GLU A 71 -4.37 -3.01 13.08
CA GLU A 71 -5.77 -2.89 13.48
C GLU A 71 -5.86 -2.28 14.89
N ASP A 72 -6.71 -1.28 15.08
CA ASP A 72 -7.10 -0.77 16.40
C ASP A 72 -8.29 -1.58 16.93
N LYS A 73 -8.04 -2.43 17.94
CA LYS A 73 -9.08 -3.29 18.53
C LYS A 73 -10.24 -2.52 19.15
N THR A 74 -10.02 -1.26 19.53
CA THR A 74 -11.03 -0.46 20.21
C THR A 74 -12.10 0.01 19.24
N ASN A 75 -11.68 0.28 18.00
CA ASN A 75 -12.51 0.88 16.96
C ASN A 75 -12.81 -0.08 15.79
N ASP A 76 -12.21 -1.28 15.80
CA ASP A 76 -12.31 -2.28 14.72
C ASP A 76 -11.94 -1.69 13.35
N GLU A 77 -10.90 -0.84 13.33
CA GLU A 77 -10.44 -0.10 12.15
C GLU A 77 -8.98 -0.45 11.82
N ILE A 78 -8.68 -0.58 10.53
CA ILE A 78 -7.30 -0.61 10.04
C ILE A 78 -6.76 0.83 10.01
N VAL A 79 -5.73 1.08 10.82
CA VAL A 79 -5.15 2.43 10.98
C VAL A 79 -3.85 2.62 10.19
N ALA A 80 -3.19 1.52 9.81
CA ALA A 80 -1.97 1.57 9.00
C ALA A 80 -1.80 0.30 8.18
N TYR A 81 -1.00 0.39 7.11
CA TYR A 81 -0.62 -0.77 6.31
C TYR A 81 0.80 -0.65 5.77
N ALA A 82 1.38 -1.80 5.41
CA ALA A 82 2.64 -1.89 4.69
C ALA A 82 2.55 -2.95 3.59
N VAL A 83 3.02 -2.60 2.39
CA VAL A 83 3.16 -3.56 1.28
C VAL A 83 4.64 -3.82 1.08
N VAL A 84 5.03 -5.08 1.23
CA VAL A 84 6.41 -5.56 1.05
C VAL A 84 6.44 -6.46 -0.18
N SER A 85 7.41 -6.23 -1.06
CA SER A 85 7.66 -7.06 -2.24
C SER A 85 9.15 -7.15 -2.53
N PRO A 86 9.61 -8.18 -3.26
CA PRO A 86 10.95 -8.21 -3.83
C PRO A 86 11.23 -6.93 -4.62
N CYS A 87 12.49 -6.47 -4.60
CA CYS A 87 12.92 -5.36 -5.43
C CYS A 87 12.78 -5.71 -6.92
N TYR A 88 12.54 -4.70 -7.77
CA TYR A 88 12.35 -4.85 -9.22
C TYR A 88 13.53 -5.51 -9.94
N TYR A 89 14.72 -5.47 -9.35
CA TYR A 89 15.83 -6.29 -9.79
C TYR A 89 15.67 -7.68 -9.20
N GLY A 90 15.08 -8.59 -10.00
CA GLY A 90 15.13 -10.01 -9.68
C GLY A 90 16.58 -10.44 -9.40
N LEU A 91 16.75 -11.53 -8.65
CA LEU A 91 18.07 -12.12 -8.39
C LEU A 91 18.89 -12.31 -9.69
N ASP A 92 18.21 -12.47 -10.83
CA ASP A 92 18.81 -12.54 -12.16
C ASP A 92 19.54 -11.25 -12.59
N PHE A 93 19.01 -10.06 -12.27
CA PHE A 93 19.65 -8.77 -12.62
C PHE A 93 20.94 -8.54 -11.81
N ILE A 94 20.95 -9.00 -10.55
CA ILE A 94 22.15 -8.94 -9.68
C ILE A 94 23.21 -9.94 -10.16
N SER A 95 22.80 -11.08 -10.72
CA SER A 95 23.74 -12.12 -11.20
C SER A 95 24.55 -11.70 -12.43
N THR A 96 24.06 -10.73 -13.21
CA THR A 96 24.70 -10.28 -14.47
C THR A 96 25.66 -9.11 -14.33
N GLY A 97 25.84 -8.53 -13.13
CA GLY A 97 26.91 -7.56 -12.84
C GLY A 97 26.91 -6.24 -13.63
N ASN A 98 25.90 -5.98 -14.47
CA ASN A 98 25.85 -4.78 -15.31
C ASN A 98 25.00 -3.71 -14.62
N PHE A 99 25.65 -2.91 -13.76
CA PHE A 99 25.09 -1.73 -13.09
C PHE A 99 24.89 -0.53 -14.05
N GLN A 100 24.37 -0.74 -15.25
CA GLN A 100 24.00 0.35 -16.15
C GLN A 100 22.48 0.52 -16.18
N LEU A 101 22.04 1.70 -15.74
CA LEU A 101 20.69 2.19 -15.96
C LEU A 101 20.62 2.67 -17.41
N SER A 102 19.78 2.02 -18.23
CA SER A 102 19.42 2.45 -19.58
C SER A 102 18.42 3.62 -19.55
#